data_AF-A0A1H8AN95-F1
#
_entry.id   AF-A0A1H8AN95-F1
#
_cell.length_a   1.000
_cell.length_b   1.000
_cell.length_c   1.000
_cell.angle_alpha   90.00
_cell.angle_beta   90.00
_cell.angle_gamma   90.00
#
_symmetry.space_group_name_H-M   'P 1'
#
loop_
_entity.id
_entity.type
_entity.pdbx_description
1 polymer ?
#
loop_
_entity_poly.entity_id
_entity_poly.type
_entity_poly.pdbx_seq_one_letter_code
_entity_poly.pdbx_strand_id
1 'polypeptide(L)'
;MMWNLSKEAKEKFLKCNLLPIHESDEEWEVTLREAQEEGEDLQGRLTAELDEVKDELVQILPSRFLPYLENGQLNQPTLPKAVREDYLQWMRENDKKFEQILDAAYEQTKQAVATLPSTVQEIFAESLHDSTIERLERERDALHLYLNTDGGFSTKALIQFTFKGIVSEEGDHPIEVGNWLVYDELQKTKDGYGFRVLFDSPDNEWTIEMKDLDARYYYRPSLFVRLRDEEKLEETTLMEYAEQLNPDQQYWLITPDVTCVVQSLTDKIILENGKIEFEAEELVVTVGNERFTYGLEECNPIQFIYTDVYEDPYAEANEPVPTDELEQAALSDELEWQVRAWNTMYRNPQELADIINRVLLKIEMTEENEMILNVYTNHFYEEGILTEAVIEKFKAFME
;
A
#
# COMPACT_ATOMS: atom_id res chain seq x y z
N MET A 1 20.93 20.07 -9.96
CA MET A 1 19.67 19.81 -9.25
C MET A 1 20.02 19.46 -7.81
N MET A 2 19.18 19.77 -6.82
CA MET A 2 19.39 19.32 -5.44
C MET A 2 18.16 18.51 -5.05
N TRP A 3 18.35 17.20 -4.93
CA TRP A 3 17.33 16.26 -4.53
C TRP A 3 17.08 16.35 -3.02
N ASN A 4 15.82 16.22 -2.61
CA ASN A 4 15.49 16.09 -1.20
C ASN A 4 15.68 14.64 -0.77
N LEU A 5 15.14 13.70 -1.56
CA LEU A 5 15.28 12.27 -1.31
C LEU A 5 16.62 11.75 -1.80
N SER A 6 17.25 10.95 -0.93
CA SER A 6 18.45 10.19 -1.27
C SER A 6 18.49 8.88 -0.51
N LYS A 7 19.22 7.92 -1.06
CA LYS A 7 19.53 6.65 -0.39
C LYS A 7 20.26 6.87 0.93
N GLU A 8 21.18 7.84 1.01
CA GLU A 8 21.84 8.18 2.29
C GLU A 8 20.84 8.63 3.36
N ALA A 9 19.83 9.42 2.99
CA ALA A 9 18.78 9.85 3.92
C ALA A 9 17.91 8.67 4.38
N LYS A 10 17.50 7.79 3.44
CA LYS A 10 16.79 6.54 3.73
C LYS A 10 17.60 5.63 4.66
N GLU A 11 18.85 5.35 4.32
CA GLU A 11 19.76 4.52 5.12
C GLU A 11 19.93 5.07 6.54
N LYS A 12 20.08 6.39 6.69
CA LYS A 12 20.18 7.03 7.99
C LYS A 12 18.91 6.85 8.81
N PHE A 13 17.75 7.02 8.20
CA PHE A 13 16.44 6.80 8.84
C PHE A 13 16.30 5.35 9.31
N LEU A 14 16.58 4.38 8.42
CA LEU A 14 16.55 2.95 8.77
C LEU A 14 17.51 2.61 9.91
N LYS A 15 18.74 3.13 9.85
CA LYS A 15 19.75 2.94 10.89
C LYS A 15 19.28 3.46 12.25
N CYS A 16 18.68 4.64 12.29
CA CYS A 16 18.12 5.20 13.52
C CYS A 16 16.98 4.36 14.12
N ASN A 17 16.34 3.52 13.30
CA ASN A 17 15.20 2.66 13.64
C ASN A 17 15.55 1.16 13.70
N LEU A 18 16.84 0.80 13.76
CA LEU A 18 17.27 -0.61 13.84
C LEU A 18 16.82 -1.34 15.12
N LEU A 19 16.53 -0.60 16.18
CA LEU A 19 16.20 -1.17 17.49
C LEU A 19 15.03 -0.41 18.13
N PRO A 20 13.79 -0.59 17.62
CA PRO A 20 12.62 -0.08 18.31
C PRO A 20 12.51 -0.76 19.69
N ILE A 21 12.06 0.01 20.69
CA ILE A 21 11.83 -0.49 22.06
C ILE A 21 10.45 -0.05 22.52
N HIS A 22 9.83 -0.82 23.40
CA HIS A 22 8.51 -0.48 23.96
C HIS A 22 8.49 0.94 24.55
N GLU A 23 7.45 1.69 24.21
CA GLU A 23 7.37 3.13 24.47
C GLU A 23 6.94 3.44 25.90
N SER A 24 6.20 2.53 26.53
CA SER A 24 5.57 2.72 27.83
C SER A 24 5.86 1.58 28.82
N ASP A 25 5.65 1.87 30.11
CA ASP A 25 5.73 0.83 31.15
C ASP A 25 4.60 -0.21 31.00
N GLU A 26 3.46 0.23 30.47
CA GLU A 26 2.29 -0.63 30.22
C GLU A 26 2.55 -1.64 29.11
N GLU A 27 3.13 -1.22 27.97
CA GLU A 27 3.57 -2.15 26.92
C GLU A 27 4.55 -3.20 27.46
N TRP A 28 5.52 -2.78 28.28
CA TRP A 28 6.43 -3.72 28.91
C TRP A 28 5.71 -4.72 29.82
N GLU A 29 4.72 -4.28 30.61
CA GLU A 29 3.92 -5.15 31.47
C GLU A 29 3.11 -6.17 30.65
N VAL A 30 2.52 -5.74 29.52
CA VAL A 30 1.78 -6.60 28.60
C VAL A 30 2.71 -7.65 27.98
N THR A 31 3.81 -7.23 27.36
CA THR A 31 4.76 -8.15 26.70
C THR A 31 5.40 -9.13 27.69
N LEU A 32 5.70 -8.69 28.92
CA LEU A 32 6.22 -9.59 29.96
C LEU A 32 5.20 -10.65 30.40
N ARG A 33 3.92 -10.28 30.48
CA ARG A 33 2.83 -11.20 30.82
C ARG A 33 2.63 -12.23 29.71
N GLU A 34 2.55 -11.78 28.45
CA GLU A 34 2.40 -12.65 27.28
C GLU A 34 3.54 -13.65 27.16
N ALA A 35 4.79 -13.18 27.25
CA ALA A 35 5.95 -14.06 27.24
C ALA A 35 5.91 -15.11 28.36
N GLN A 36 5.41 -14.75 29.54
CA GLN A 36 5.24 -15.69 30.65
C GLN A 36 4.13 -16.72 30.37
N GLU A 37 3.02 -16.30 29.76
CA GLU A 37 1.88 -17.16 29.42
C GLU A 37 2.25 -18.17 28.32
N GLU A 38 3.06 -17.74 27.35
CA GLU A 38 3.52 -18.57 26.22
C GLU A 38 4.78 -19.39 26.53
N GLY A 39 5.48 -19.08 27.62
CA GLY A 39 6.75 -19.69 27.98
C GLY A 39 7.91 -19.26 27.07
N GLU A 40 7.83 -18.06 26.50
CA GLU A 40 8.83 -17.44 25.66
C GLU A 40 10.04 -16.96 26.47
N ASP A 41 11.26 -17.19 25.96
CA ASP A 41 12.48 -16.56 26.50
C ASP A 41 12.66 -15.15 25.93
N LEU A 42 11.83 -14.21 26.41
CA LEU A 42 11.85 -12.82 25.99
C LEU A 42 13.23 -12.17 26.17
N GLN A 43 13.90 -12.46 27.29
CA GLN A 43 15.22 -11.89 27.57
C GLN A 43 16.27 -12.40 26.56
N GLY A 44 16.25 -13.69 26.25
CA GLY A 44 17.08 -14.30 25.22
C GLY A 44 16.83 -13.68 23.85
N ARG A 45 15.56 -13.49 23.46
CA ARG A 45 15.17 -12.84 22.20
C ARG A 45 15.70 -11.42 22.11
N LEU A 46 15.41 -10.57 23.10
CA LEU A 46 15.88 -9.18 23.12
C LEU A 46 17.42 -9.09 23.10
N THR A 47 18.11 -10.01 23.77
CA THR A 47 19.58 -10.06 23.73
C THR A 47 20.08 -10.36 22.32
N ALA A 48 19.46 -11.34 21.64
CA ALA A 48 19.81 -11.69 20.27
C ALA A 48 19.55 -10.55 19.28
N GLU A 49 18.39 -9.88 19.38
CA GLU A 49 18.05 -8.70 18.58
C GLU A 49 19.09 -7.59 18.75
N LEU A 50 19.46 -7.28 20.00
CA LEU A 50 20.46 -6.24 20.28
C LEU A 50 21.84 -6.60 19.73
N ASP A 51 22.25 -7.86 19.86
CA ASP A 51 23.54 -8.34 19.36
C ASP A 51 23.61 -8.33 17.83
N GLU A 52 22.50 -8.58 17.13
CA GLU A 52 22.42 -8.54 15.66
C GLU A 52 22.72 -7.14 15.10
N VAL A 53 22.14 -6.10 15.71
CA VAL A 53 22.27 -4.71 15.22
C VAL A 53 23.39 -3.91 15.91
N LYS A 54 24.11 -4.53 16.86
CA LYS A 54 25.06 -3.85 17.74
C LYS A 54 26.14 -3.07 17.00
N ASP A 55 26.77 -3.69 16.01
CA ASP A 55 27.90 -3.13 15.27
C ASP A 55 27.47 -1.92 14.42
N GLU A 56 26.22 -1.87 13.98
CA GLU A 56 25.63 -0.74 13.28
C GLU A 56 25.25 0.38 14.23
N LEU A 57 24.61 0.04 15.35
CA LEU A 57 24.20 0.99 16.38
C LEU A 57 25.38 1.78 16.97
N VAL A 58 26.54 1.15 17.18
CA VAL A 58 27.76 1.85 17.67
C VAL A 58 28.14 3.04 16.79
N GLN A 59 27.87 2.98 15.48
CA GLN A 59 28.30 4.00 14.53
C GLN A 59 27.39 5.23 14.53
N ILE A 60 26.12 5.07 14.93
CA ILE A 60 25.09 6.09 14.80
C ILE A 60 24.59 6.62 16.15
N LEU A 61 24.70 5.82 17.22
CA LEU A 61 24.12 6.16 18.50
C LEU A 61 24.89 7.32 19.14
N PRO A 62 24.17 8.31 19.70
CA PRO A 62 24.77 9.28 20.60
C PRO A 62 25.56 8.59 21.71
N SER A 63 26.75 9.11 22.03
CA SER A 63 27.68 8.51 22.99
C SER A 63 27.08 8.23 24.38
N ARG A 64 26.01 8.95 24.75
CA ARG A 64 25.27 8.75 26.00
C ARG A 64 24.53 7.40 26.09
N PHE A 65 24.24 6.75 24.97
CA PHE A 65 23.58 5.43 24.93
C PHE A 65 24.56 4.26 24.87
N LEU A 66 25.83 4.51 24.47
CA LEU A 66 26.83 3.45 24.31
C LEU A 66 27.04 2.58 25.56
N PRO A 67 27.04 3.11 26.80
CA PRO A 67 27.15 2.25 27.98
C PRO A 67 26.04 1.20 28.10
N TYR A 68 24.82 1.54 27.66
CA TYR A 68 23.65 0.65 27.69
C TYR A 68 23.63 -0.33 26.52
N LEU A 69 24.24 0.04 25.39
CA LEU A 69 24.49 -0.87 24.28
C LEU A 69 25.56 -1.91 24.65
N GLU A 70 26.67 -1.45 25.25
CA GLU A 70 27.81 -2.29 25.61
C GLU A 70 27.43 -3.34 26.67
N ASN A 71 26.62 -2.95 27.66
CA ASN A 71 26.20 -3.82 28.75
C ASN A 71 24.92 -4.64 28.45
N GLY A 72 24.34 -4.50 27.25
CA GLY A 72 23.18 -5.27 26.80
C GLY A 72 21.84 -4.81 27.35
N GLN A 73 21.72 -3.60 27.92
CA GLN A 73 20.50 -3.12 28.55
C GLN A 73 19.61 -2.23 27.66
N LEU A 74 20.09 -1.79 26.50
CA LEU A 74 19.43 -0.75 25.69
C LEU A 74 18.00 -1.08 25.26
N ASN A 75 17.66 -2.36 25.03
CA ASN A 75 16.31 -2.82 24.71
C ASN A 75 15.68 -3.69 25.80
N GLN A 76 16.15 -3.57 27.04
CA GLN A 76 15.67 -4.42 28.14
C GLN A 76 14.61 -3.69 28.98
N PRO A 77 13.67 -4.41 29.62
CA PRO A 77 12.72 -3.82 30.56
C PRO A 77 13.41 -3.19 31.78
N THR A 78 14.66 -3.58 32.03
CA THR A 78 15.50 -3.02 33.11
C THR A 78 16.17 -1.70 32.75
N LEU A 79 16.01 -1.20 31.52
CA LEU A 79 16.53 0.10 31.11
C LEU A 79 15.93 1.20 32.00
N PRO A 80 16.73 2.09 32.60
CA PRO A 80 16.18 3.17 33.41
C PRO A 80 15.22 4.04 32.59
N LYS A 81 14.03 4.33 33.15
CA LYS A 81 12.96 5.07 32.46
C LYS A 81 13.43 6.37 31.80
N ALA A 82 14.26 7.16 32.49
CA ALA A 82 14.79 8.41 31.93
C ALA A 82 15.70 8.20 30.71
N VAL A 83 16.40 7.05 30.63
CA VAL A 83 17.23 6.68 29.47
C VAL A 83 16.36 6.18 28.33
N ARG A 84 15.32 5.39 28.65
CA ARG A 84 14.31 4.94 27.67
C ARG A 84 13.64 6.13 26.99
N GLU A 85 13.15 7.09 27.78
CA GLU A 85 12.50 8.30 27.26
C GLU A 85 13.43 9.15 26.40
N ASP A 86 14.72 9.31 26.79
CA ASP A 86 15.73 10.02 25.98
C ASP A 86 16.03 9.27 24.67
N TYR A 87 16.10 7.94 24.70
CA TYR A 87 16.31 7.11 23.50
C TYR A 87 15.15 7.24 22.52
N LEU A 88 13.91 7.07 22.99
CA LEU A 88 12.70 7.23 22.19
C LEU A 88 12.57 8.65 21.63
N GLN A 89 12.91 9.68 22.43
CA GLN A 89 12.95 11.06 21.96
C GLN A 89 13.98 11.24 20.84
N TRP A 90 15.16 10.65 20.96
CA TRP A 90 16.17 10.68 19.91
C TRP A 90 15.70 9.98 18.62
N MET A 91 15.01 8.84 18.71
CA MET A 91 14.43 8.16 17.54
C MET A 91 13.40 9.05 16.85
N ARG A 92 12.39 9.53 17.58
CA ARG A 92 11.34 10.42 17.08
C ARG A 92 11.88 11.70 16.44
N GLU A 93 12.96 12.26 16.98
CA GLU A 93 13.63 13.42 16.39
C GLU A 93 14.33 13.12 15.07
N ASN A 94 14.74 11.88 14.82
CA ASN A 94 15.27 11.47 13.52
C ASN A 94 14.16 11.12 12.53
N ASP A 95 13.09 10.49 12.99
CA ASP A 95 11.89 10.23 12.17
C ASP A 95 11.34 11.53 11.62
N LYS A 96 11.14 12.53 12.49
CA LYS A 96 10.69 13.87 12.09
C LYS A 96 11.60 14.55 11.07
N LYS A 97 12.92 14.29 11.10
CA LYS A 97 13.84 14.85 10.09
C LYS A 97 13.63 14.18 8.75
N PHE A 98 13.34 12.89 8.73
CA PHE A 98 13.07 12.15 7.50
C PHE A 98 11.69 12.50 6.93
N GLU A 99 10.67 12.64 7.78
CA GLU A 99 9.36 13.20 7.39
C GLU A 99 9.48 14.56 6.70
N GLN A 100 10.30 15.47 7.23
CA GLN A 100 10.56 16.76 6.59
C GLN A 100 11.20 16.64 5.19
N ILE A 101 12.00 15.59 4.96
CA ILE A 101 12.57 15.30 3.65
C ILE A 101 11.47 14.81 2.70
N LEU A 102 10.61 13.90 3.18
CA LEU A 102 9.46 13.39 2.43
C LEU A 102 8.49 14.52 2.06
N ASP A 103 8.14 15.39 3.00
CA ASP A 103 7.29 16.57 2.78
C ASP A 103 7.89 17.49 1.70
N ALA A 104 9.20 17.74 1.76
CA ALA A 104 9.88 18.57 0.79
C ALA A 104 9.89 17.93 -0.61
N ALA A 105 10.13 16.63 -0.70
CA ALA A 105 10.08 15.88 -1.96
C ALA A 105 8.66 15.84 -2.55
N TYR A 106 7.64 15.62 -1.72
CA TYR A 106 6.23 15.66 -2.11
C TYR A 106 5.84 17.03 -2.68
N GLU A 107 6.22 18.12 -2.01
CA GLU A 107 5.91 19.47 -2.49
C GLU A 107 6.65 19.81 -3.80
N GLN A 108 7.87 19.30 -4.01
CA GLN A 108 8.55 19.43 -5.31
C GLN A 108 7.82 18.65 -6.41
N THR A 109 7.45 17.40 -6.13
CA THR A 109 6.69 16.55 -7.04
C THR A 109 5.39 17.23 -7.46
N LYS A 110 4.62 17.73 -6.50
CA LYS A 110 3.37 18.45 -6.75
C LYS A 110 3.56 19.67 -7.66
N GLN A 111 4.64 20.45 -7.48
CA GLN A 111 4.95 21.59 -8.33
C GLN A 111 5.34 21.18 -9.76
N ALA A 112 6.10 20.10 -9.91
CA ALA A 112 6.51 19.58 -11.22
C ALA A 112 5.34 18.99 -12.00
N VAL A 113 4.53 18.17 -11.32
CA VAL A 113 3.36 17.47 -11.86
C VAL A 113 2.32 18.44 -12.40
N ALA A 114 2.14 19.61 -11.79
CA ALA A 114 1.17 20.62 -12.23
C ALA A 114 1.38 21.11 -13.68
N THR A 115 2.53 20.84 -14.30
CA THR A 115 2.79 21.20 -15.71
C THR A 115 2.85 20.02 -16.67
N LEU A 116 2.54 18.81 -16.21
CA LEU A 116 2.49 17.58 -16.98
C LEU A 116 1.06 17.25 -17.45
N PRO A 117 0.88 16.30 -18.40
CA PRO A 117 -0.44 15.84 -18.82
C PRO A 117 -1.30 15.35 -17.65
N SER A 118 -2.64 15.43 -17.78
CA SER A 118 -3.57 15.05 -16.71
C SER A 118 -3.39 13.60 -16.26
N THR A 119 -3.07 12.68 -17.17
CA THR A 119 -2.81 11.27 -16.85
C THR A 119 -1.64 11.10 -15.88
N VAL A 120 -0.58 11.91 -16.04
CA VAL A 120 0.55 11.92 -15.10
C VAL A 120 0.13 12.55 -13.78
N GLN A 121 -0.67 13.62 -13.81
CA GLN A 121 -1.19 14.26 -12.59
C GLN A 121 -2.03 13.30 -11.75
N GLU A 122 -2.87 12.49 -12.39
CA GLU A 122 -3.73 11.51 -11.73
C GLU A 122 -2.92 10.36 -11.13
N ILE A 123 -1.81 9.95 -11.74
CA ILE A 123 -0.89 8.97 -11.16
C ILE A 123 -0.27 9.51 -9.86
N PHE A 124 0.34 10.69 -9.92
CA PHE A 124 0.99 11.31 -8.75
C PHE A 124 0.01 11.91 -7.73
N ALA A 125 -1.30 11.82 -7.97
CA ALA A 125 -2.32 12.10 -6.95
C ALA A 125 -2.45 10.95 -5.94
N GLU A 126 -1.95 9.77 -6.29
CA GLU A 126 -1.88 8.57 -5.46
C GLU A 126 -0.40 8.18 -5.25
N SER A 127 -0.15 7.27 -4.33
CA SER A 127 1.22 6.86 -4.00
C SER A 127 1.75 5.78 -4.96
N LEU A 128 3.04 5.88 -5.30
CA LEU A 128 3.78 4.82 -6.02
C LEU A 128 4.49 3.84 -5.06
N HIS A 129 4.34 4.02 -3.75
CA HIS A 129 4.91 3.14 -2.74
C HIS A 129 4.41 1.69 -2.92
N ASP A 130 5.32 0.73 -2.72
CA ASP A 130 5.14 -0.72 -2.93
C ASP A 130 4.84 -1.14 -4.37
N SER A 131 5.03 -0.24 -5.34
CA SER A 131 4.95 -0.62 -6.75
C SER A 131 6.17 -1.43 -7.16
N THR A 132 5.99 -2.32 -8.13
CA THR A 132 7.06 -3.19 -8.64
C THR A 132 7.27 -2.96 -10.12
N ILE A 133 8.53 -2.94 -10.57
CA ILE A 133 8.82 -2.87 -12.01
C ILE A 133 8.41 -4.19 -12.65
N GLU A 134 7.36 -4.17 -13.46
CA GLU A 134 6.87 -5.37 -14.16
C GLU A 134 7.55 -5.53 -15.53
N ARG A 135 7.80 -4.42 -16.22
CA ARG A 135 8.41 -4.43 -17.55
C ARG A 135 9.22 -3.17 -17.84
N LEU A 136 10.26 -3.34 -18.65
CA LEU A 136 11.14 -2.26 -19.12
C LEU A 136 11.33 -2.39 -20.63
N GLU A 137 11.01 -1.32 -21.37
CA GLU A 137 11.28 -1.25 -22.81
C GLU A 137 12.10 -0.01 -23.11
N ARG A 138 13.27 -0.21 -23.72
CA ARG A 138 14.19 0.86 -24.06
C ARG A 138 14.17 1.11 -25.56
N GLU A 139 13.89 2.35 -25.92
CA GLU A 139 14.08 2.87 -27.26
C GLU A 139 15.33 3.78 -27.30
N ARG A 140 15.65 4.31 -28.47
CA ARG A 140 16.85 5.14 -28.66
C ARG A 140 16.89 6.39 -27.78
N ASP A 141 15.74 7.01 -27.53
CA ASP A 141 15.60 8.28 -26.80
C ASP A 141 14.38 8.26 -25.85
N ALA A 142 13.93 7.06 -25.49
CA ALA A 142 12.80 6.88 -24.60
C ALA A 142 12.96 5.60 -23.75
N LEU A 143 12.35 5.64 -22.57
CA LEU A 143 12.20 4.50 -21.67
C LEU A 143 10.72 4.35 -21.36
N HIS A 144 10.18 3.16 -21.58
CA HIS A 144 8.87 2.76 -21.09
C HIS A 144 9.06 1.92 -19.84
N LEU A 145 8.51 2.40 -18.73
CA LEU A 145 8.56 1.75 -17.43
C LEU A 145 7.15 1.33 -17.06
N TYR A 146 6.93 0.04 -16.89
CA TYR A 146 5.66 -0.52 -16.47
C TYR A 146 5.76 -0.90 -15.00
N LEU A 147 4.88 -0.33 -14.19
CA LEU A 147 4.79 -0.55 -12.75
C LEU A 147 3.50 -1.28 -12.44
N ASN A 148 3.63 -2.45 -11.83
CA ASN A 148 2.52 -3.12 -11.17
C ASN A 148 2.37 -2.50 -9.78
N THR A 149 1.19 -1.98 -9.49
CA THR A 149 0.86 -1.31 -8.24
C THR A 149 -0.10 -2.12 -7.37
N ASP A 150 -0.38 -3.38 -7.75
CA ASP A 150 -1.10 -4.34 -6.91
C ASP A 150 -0.37 -4.50 -5.57
N GLY A 151 -1.09 -4.29 -4.47
CA GLY A 151 -0.54 -4.35 -3.10
C GLY A 151 -0.05 -3.01 -2.55
N GLY A 152 0.02 -1.97 -3.39
CA GLY A 152 0.32 -0.60 -2.97
C GLY A 152 -0.92 0.23 -2.64
N PHE A 153 -0.72 1.55 -2.53
CA PHE A 153 -1.77 2.52 -2.15
C PHE A 153 -2.35 3.28 -3.36
N SER A 154 -2.38 2.63 -4.53
CA SER A 154 -2.93 3.17 -5.77
C SER A 154 -4.14 2.36 -6.21
N THR A 155 -5.18 3.07 -6.66
CA THR A 155 -6.36 2.47 -7.30
C THR A 155 -6.03 1.93 -8.69
N LYS A 156 -5.08 2.55 -9.37
CA LYS A 156 -4.52 2.07 -10.64
C LYS A 156 -3.77 0.78 -10.34
N ALA A 157 -3.82 -0.18 -11.24
CA ALA A 157 -3.21 -1.51 -11.10
C ALA A 157 -1.93 -1.67 -11.93
N LEU A 158 -1.92 -1.04 -13.11
CA LEU A 158 -0.76 -1.03 -13.99
C LEU A 158 -0.53 0.39 -14.48
N ILE A 159 0.68 0.91 -14.29
CA ILE A 159 1.09 2.24 -14.75
C ILE A 159 2.21 2.08 -15.78
N GLN A 160 2.07 2.71 -16.94
CA GLN A 160 3.12 2.83 -17.95
C GLN A 160 3.61 4.27 -17.99
N PHE A 161 4.79 4.54 -17.46
CA PHE A 161 5.51 5.78 -17.72
C PHE A 161 6.25 5.71 -19.05
N THR A 162 6.25 6.80 -19.79
CA THR A 162 7.06 7.00 -20.99
C THR A 162 7.93 8.25 -20.82
N PHE A 163 9.20 8.03 -20.48
CA PHE A 163 10.21 9.06 -20.38
C PHE A 163 10.73 9.38 -21.78
N LYS A 164 10.60 10.63 -22.26
CA LYS A 164 10.95 11.02 -23.64
C LYS A 164 12.07 12.05 -23.66
N GLY A 165 13.00 11.89 -24.61
CA GLY A 165 14.12 12.82 -24.76
C GLY A 165 15.08 12.71 -23.58
N ILE A 166 15.56 11.50 -23.28
CA ILE A 166 16.40 11.21 -22.12
C ILE A 166 17.71 12.00 -22.23
N VAL A 167 18.00 12.79 -21.20
CA VAL A 167 19.19 13.64 -21.10
C VAL A 167 20.30 12.92 -20.35
N SER A 168 19.95 12.29 -19.23
CA SER A 168 20.85 11.49 -18.41
C SER A 168 20.06 10.43 -17.64
N GLU A 169 20.77 9.39 -17.25
CA GLU A 169 20.28 8.33 -16.37
C GLU A 169 21.44 7.94 -15.47
N GLU A 170 21.20 7.95 -14.17
CA GLU A 170 22.19 7.70 -13.12
C GLU A 170 21.58 6.76 -12.08
N GLY A 171 22.41 5.90 -11.51
CA GLY A 171 22.03 5.07 -10.37
C GLY A 171 23.18 4.19 -9.91
N ASP A 172 23.05 3.61 -8.72
CA ASP A 172 24.07 2.69 -8.19
C ASP A 172 24.15 1.44 -9.07
N HIS A 173 22.98 0.95 -9.46
CA HIS A 173 22.78 -0.20 -10.33
C HIS A 173 21.71 0.10 -11.40
N PRO A 174 21.78 -0.56 -12.58
CA PRO A 174 20.67 -0.51 -13.54
C PRO A 174 19.37 -0.99 -12.88
N ILE A 175 18.25 -0.36 -13.25
CA ILE A 175 16.93 -0.85 -12.84
C ILE A 175 16.60 -2.16 -13.56
N GLU A 176 15.91 -3.05 -12.85
CA GLU A 176 15.54 -4.39 -13.31
C GLU A 176 14.07 -4.70 -12.99
N VAL A 177 13.51 -5.66 -13.73
CA VAL A 177 12.18 -6.21 -13.42
C VAL A 177 12.21 -6.82 -12.01
N GLY A 178 11.17 -6.56 -11.24
CA GLY A 178 11.03 -6.97 -9.84
C GLY A 178 11.56 -5.95 -8.83
N ASN A 179 12.20 -4.84 -9.24
CA ASN A 179 12.60 -3.80 -8.29
C ASN A 179 11.37 -3.14 -7.65
N TRP A 180 11.40 -3.00 -6.32
CA TRP A 180 10.31 -2.44 -5.51
C TRP A 180 10.54 -0.98 -5.17
N LEU A 181 9.61 -0.11 -5.57
CA LEU A 181 9.64 1.33 -5.34
C LEU A 181 9.14 1.65 -3.94
N VAL A 182 9.91 2.42 -3.19
CA VAL A 182 9.52 2.87 -1.83
C VAL A 182 9.30 4.37 -1.80
N TYR A 183 10.22 5.14 -2.37
CA TYR A 183 10.11 6.60 -2.39
C TYR A 183 10.38 7.14 -3.77
N ASP A 184 9.71 8.24 -4.11
CA ASP A 184 9.90 8.93 -5.36
C ASP A 184 9.92 10.45 -5.20
N GLU A 185 10.63 11.12 -6.11
CA GLU A 185 10.64 12.57 -6.22
C GLU A 185 10.67 12.97 -7.70
N LEU A 186 9.75 13.85 -8.09
CA LEU A 186 9.75 14.48 -9.41
C LEU A 186 10.12 15.96 -9.29
N GLN A 187 11.12 16.40 -10.04
CA GLN A 187 11.51 17.80 -10.11
C GLN A 187 11.37 18.36 -11.52
N LYS A 188 10.90 19.59 -11.62
CA LYS A 188 10.94 20.34 -12.87
C LYS A 188 12.31 20.96 -13.08
N THR A 189 12.88 20.78 -14.27
CA THR A 189 14.16 21.38 -14.65
C THR A 189 13.93 22.58 -15.57
N LYS A 190 15.01 23.23 -15.99
CA LYS A 190 14.94 24.30 -16.99
C LYS A 190 14.44 23.80 -18.35
N ASP A 191 14.84 22.58 -18.72
CA ASP A 191 14.68 22.04 -20.08
C ASP A 191 13.83 20.74 -20.11
N GLY A 192 13.20 20.37 -18.98
CA GLY A 192 12.42 19.15 -18.84
C GLY A 192 12.10 18.81 -17.38
N TYR A 193 12.29 17.55 -17.02
CA TYR A 193 11.99 16.96 -15.71
C TYR A 193 13.11 16.01 -15.27
N GLY A 194 13.26 15.83 -13.97
CA GLY A 194 14.03 14.76 -13.36
C GLY A 194 13.11 13.91 -12.51
N PHE A 195 13.23 12.60 -12.58
CA PHE A 195 12.52 11.66 -11.71
C PHE A 195 13.52 10.79 -10.97
N ARG A 196 13.38 10.76 -9.64
CA ARG A 196 14.22 9.96 -8.74
C ARG A 196 13.34 8.94 -8.03
N VAL A 197 13.88 7.73 -7.91
CA VAL A 197 13.24 6.62 -7.22
C VAL A 197 14.25 5.95 -6.30
N LEU A 198 13.81 5.63 -5.07
CA LEU A 198 14.53 4.77 -4.13
C LEU A 198 13.85 3.41 -4.09
N PHE A 199 14.63 2.36 -4.33
CA PHE A 199 14.19 0.97 -4.29
C PHE A 199 14.63 0.28 -3.00
N ASP A 200 14.00 -0.85 -2.65
CA ASP A 200 14.39 -1.66 -1.48
C ASP A 200 14.95 -3.04 -1.81
N SER A 201 14.46 -3.68 -2.87
CA SER A 201 14.84 -5.05 -3.23
C SER A 201 15.28 -5.13 -4.70
N PRO A 202 16.59 -5.02 -5.00
CA PRO A 202 17.67 -4.59 -4.11
C PRO A 202 17.64 -3.08 -3.84
N ASP A 203 18.30 -2.65 -2.76
CA ASP A 203 18.41 -1.23 -2.41
C ASP A 203 19.22 -0.45 -3.45
N ASN A 204 18.57 0.53 -4.08
CA ASN A 204 19.11 1.28 -5.21
C ASN A 204 18.54 2.71 -5.26
N GLU A 205 19.39 3.69 -5.57
CA GLU A 205 18.95 5.03 -5.97
C GLU A 205 19.05 5.13 -7.49
N TRP A 206 17.96 5.48 -8.15
CA TRP A 206 17.92 5.70 -9.59
C TRP A 206 17.36 7.08 -9.91
N THR A 207 17.94 7.75 -10.88
CA THR A 207 17.51 9.07 -11.34
C THR A 207 17.56 9.12 -12.87
N ILE A 208 16.47 9.58 -13.48
CA ILE A 208 16.39 9.83 -14.92
C ILE A 208 16.02 11.30 -15.17
N GLU A 209 16.78 11.97 -16.04
CA GLU A 209 16.42 13.30 -16.55
C GLU A 209 15.89 13.15 -17.98
N MET A 210 14.73 13.77 -18.24
CA MET A 210 14.04 13.69 -19.52
C MET A 210 13.45 15.04 -19.92
N LYS A 211 13.16 15.23 -21.21
CA LYS A 211 12.50 16.46 -21.70
C LYS A 211 11.00 16.46 -21.41
N ASP A 212 10.38 15.29 -21.49
CA ASP A 212 8.94 15.14 -21.36
C ASP A 212 8.61 13.81 -20.67
N LEU A 213 7.50 13.80 -19.93
CA LEU A 213 6.98 12.63 -19.24
C LEU A 213 5.51 12.46 -19.62
N ASP A 214 5.20 11.29 -20.13
CA ASP A 214 3.86 10.87 -20.46
C ASP A 214 3.53 9.59 -19.71
N ALA A 215 2.25 9.31 -19.54
CA ALA A 215 1.83 8.09 -18.86
C ALA A 215 0.45 7.62 -19.29
N ARG A 216 0.25 6.31 -19.09
CA ARG A 216 -1.03 5.63 -19.17
C ARG A 216 -1.16 4.70 -17.97
N TYR A 217 -2.38 4.37 -17.60
CA TYR A 217 -2.62 3.44 -16.53
C TYR A 217 -3.88 2.62 -16.82
N TYR A 218 -4.02 1.52 -16.10
CA TYR A 218 -5.17 0.63 -16.18
C TYR A 218 -5.57 0.17 -14.78
N TYR A 219 -6.82 -0.27 -14.65
CA TYR A 219 -7.41 -0.78 -13.42
C TYR A 219 -7.61 -2.30 -13.52
N ARG A 220 -7.66 -2.95 -12.36
CA ARG A 220 -8.26 -4.27 -12.24
C ARG A 220 -9.78 -4.13 -12.34
N PRO A 221 -10.47 -5.01 -13.10
CA PRO A 221 -11.92 -5.10 -12.98
C PRO A 221 -12.31 -5.41 -11.52
N SER A 222 -13.41 -4.84 -11.03
CA SER A 222 -13.88 -5.03 -9.65
C SER A 222 -13.99 -6.51 -9.24
N LEU A 223 -14.41 -7.37 -10.17
CA LEU A 223 -14.48 -8.82 -9.98
C LEU A 223 -13.12 -9.46 -9.68
N PHE A 224 -12.03 -8.99 -10.30
CA PHE A 224 -10.68 -9.49 -10.04
C PHE A 224 -10.33 -9.36 -8.56
N VAL A 225 -10.55 -8.16 -8.02
CA VAL A 225 -10.20 -7.82 -6.64
C VAL A 225 -11.01 -8.68 -5.67
N ARG A 226 -12.33 -8.81 -5.89
CA ARG A 226 -13.18 -9.68 -5.07
C ARG A 226 -12.73 -11.13 -5.10
N LEU A 227 -12.48 -11.70 -6.29
CA LEU A 227 -12.05 -13.09 -6.39
C LEU A 227 -10.68 -13.34 -5.74
N ARG A 228 -9.76 -12.38 -5.83
CA ARG A 228 -8.46 -12.44 -5.16
C ARG A 228 -8.63 -12.43 -3.64
N ASP A 229 -9.39 -11.47 -3.12
CA ASP A 229 -9.57 -11.26 -1.69
C ASP A 229 -10.41 -12.38 -1.05
N GLU A 230 -11.28 -13.04 -1.82
CA GLU A 230 -12.03 -14.25 -1.43
C GLU A 230 -11.26 -15.57 -1.67
N GLU A 231 -10.00 -15.52 -2.11
CA GLU A 231 -9.16 -16.69 -2.44
C GLU A 231 -9.76 -17.62 -3.53
N LYS A 232 -10.64 -17.10 -4.39
CA LYS A 232 -11.32 -17.85 -5.48
C LYS A 232 -10.70 -17.64 -6.86
N LEU A 233 -9.72 -16.74 -6.97
CA LEU A 233 -9.11 -16.39 -8.26
C LEU A 233 -8.49 -17.61 -8.96
N GLU A 234 -7.82 -18.49 -8.20
CA GLU A 234 -7.17 -19.70 -8.74
C GLU A 234 -8.17 -20.82 -9.08
N GLU A 235 -9.38 -20.78 -8.51
CA GLU A 235 -10.45 -21.72 -8.80
C GLU A 235 -11.29 -21.29 -10.01
N THR A 236 -11.19 -20.01 -10.41
CA THR A 236 -11.99 -19.41 -11.47
C THR A 236 -11.26 -19.53 -12.80
N THR A 237 -11.92 -20.10 -13.80
CA THR A 237 -11.36 -20.12 -15.16
C THR A 237 -11.48 -18.76 -15.84
N LEU A 238 -10.59 -18.48 -16.81
CA LEU A 238 -10.66 -17.23 -17.58
C LEU A 238 -12.01 -17.02 -18.28
N MET A 239 -12.68 -18.10 -18.72
CA MET A 239 -13.99 -18.01 -19.36
C MET A 239 -15.10 -17.67 -18.35
N GLU A 240 -15.13 -18.32 -17.18
CA GLU A 240 -16.09 -18.00 -16.12
C GLU A 240 -15.91 -16.57 -15.61
N TYR A 241 -14.66 -16.11 -15.52
CA TYR A 241 -14.33 -14.72 -15.19
C TYR A 241 -14.87 -13.76 -16.26
N ALA A 242 -14.57 -14.02 -17.54
CA ALA A 242 -14.98 -13.19 -18.66
C ALA A 242 -16.51 -13.08 -18.81
N GLU A 243 -17.27 -14.14 -18.49
CA GLU A 243 -18.74 -14.14 -18.51
C GLU A 243 -19.38 -13.23 -17.45
N GLN A 244 -18.65 -12.93 -16.37
CA GLN A 244 -19.11 -12.10 -15.25
C GLN A 244 -18.63 -10.65 -15.33
N LEU A 245 -17.76 -10.33 -16.29
CA LEU A 245 -17.31 -8.96 -16.53
C LEU A 245 -18.45 -8.08 -17.08
N ASN A 246 -18.36 -6.78 -16.81
CA ASN A 246 -19.33 -5.81 -17.26
C ASN A 246 -19.23 -5.62 -18.79
N PRO A 247 -20.24 -6.03 -19.59
CA PRO A 247 -20.15 -6.00 -21.05
C PRO A 247 -20.11 -4.59 -21.65
N ASP A 248 -20.45 -3.55 -20.86
CA ASP A 248 -20.44 -2.16 -21.31
C ASP A 248 -19.06 -1.49 -21.17
N GLN A 249 -18.08 -2.18 -20.59
CA GLN A 249 -16.71 -1.69 -20.41
C GLN A 249 -15.77 -2.15 -21.52
N GLN A 250 -14.71 -1.36 -21.72
CA GLN A 250 -13.58 -1.77 -22.54
C GLN A 250 -12.58 -2.54 -21.68
N TYR A 251 -12.10 -3.65 -22.21
CA TYR A 251 -11.05 -4.46 -21.59
C TYR A 251 -9.81 -4.55 -22.47
N TRP A 252 -8.68 -4.79 -21.83
CA TRP A 252 -7.37 -5.02 -22.43
C TRP A 252 -6.81 -6.33 -21.92
N LEU A 253 -6.18 -7.08 -22.82
CA LEU A 253 -5.22 -8.10 -22.48
C LEU A 253 -3.83 -7.45 -22.43
N ILE A 254 -3.20 -7.43 -21.26
CA ILE A 254 -1.85 -6.91 -21.09
C ILE A 254 -0.98 -8.03 -20.52
N THR A 255 -0.08 -8.52 -21.36
CA THR A 255 0.92 -9.53 -21.02
C THR A 255 2.31 -8.90 -21.02
N PRO A 256 3.36 -9.62 -20.56
CA PRO A 256 4.74 -9.14 -20.64
C PRO A 256 5.19 -8.76 -22.06
N ASP A 257 4.60 -9.33 -23.10
CA ASP A 257 5.04 -9.09 -24.48
C ASP A 257 4.09 -8.18 -25.28
N VAL A 258 2.81 -8.12 -24.92
CA VAL A 258 1.83 -7.42 -25.75
C VAL A 258 0.69 -6.79 -24.94
N THR A 259 0.23 -5.64 -25.42
CA THR A 259 -1.00 -4.98 -24.96
C THR A 259 -1.98 -4.98 -26.12
N CYS A 260 -3.17 -5.55 -25.91
CA CYS A 260 -4.21 -5.65 -26.94
C CYS A 260 -5.58 -5.31 -26.38
N VAL A 261 -6.37 -4.59 -27.18
CA VAL A 261 -7.78 -4.34 -26.88
C VAL A 261 -8.54 -5.66 -27.01
N VAL A 262 -9.38 -5.98 -26.03
CA VAL A 262 -10.31 -7.12 -26.12
C VAL A 262 -11.56 -6.67 -26.88
N GLN A 263 -11.83 -7.31 -28.01
CA GLN A 263 -12.99 -7.01 -28.86
C GLN A 263 -14.25 -7.77 -28.43
N SER A 264 -14.08 -8.94 -27.83
CA SER A 264 -15.19 -9.78 -27.37
C SER A 264 -14.71 -10.65 -26.22
N LEU A 265 -15.52 -10.73 -25.18
CA LEU A 265 -15.38 -11.67 -24.06
C LEU A 265 -16.39 -12.82 -24.12
N THR A 266 -17.40 -12.74 -25.01
CA THR A 266 -18.46 -13.75 -25.16
C THR A 266 -18.01 -14.94 -26.00
N ASP A 267 -18.28 -16.17 -25.52
CA ASP A 267 -17.94 -17.48 -26.10
C ASP A 267 -16.43 -17.77 -26.25
N LYS A 268 -15.69 -16.79 -26.77
CA LYS A 268 -14.23 -16.79 -26.95
C LYS A 268 -13.70 -15.39 -26.75
N ILE A 269 -12.51 -15.29 -26.17
CA ILE A 269 -11.81 -14.02 -26.05
C ILE A 269 -11.15 -13.68 -27.38
N ILE A 270 -11.64 -12.62 -28.02
CA ILE A 270 -11.13 -12.10 -29.29
C ILE A 270 -10.37 -10.81 -29.01
N LEU A 271 -9.15 -10.73 -29.53
CA LEU A 271 -8.29 -9.55 -29.39
C LEU A 271 -8.32 -8.72 -30.67
N GLU A 272 -8.05 -7.43 -30.56
CA GLU A 272 -7.78 -6.60 -31.72
C GLU A 272 -6.56 -7.14 -32.47
N ASN A 273 -6.77 -7.55 -33.72
CA ASN A 273 -5.77 -8.18 -34.58
C ASN A 273 -5.16 -9.48 -34.00
N GLY A 274 -5.89 -10.18 -33.12
CA GLY A 274 -5.35 -11.36 -32.47
C GLY A 274 -6.39 -12.30 -31.89
N LYS A 275 -5.89 -13.33 -31.20
CA LYS A 275 -6.70 -14.32 -30.49
C LYS A 275 -5.93 -14.94 -29.34
N ILE A 276 -6.68 -15.47 -28.39
CA ILE A 276 -6.18 -16.32 -27.31
C ILE A 276 -6.60 -17.76 -27.60
N GLU A 277 -5.67 -18.69 -27.40
CA GLU A 277 -5.89 -20.12 -27.49
C GLU A 277 -5.28 -20.81 -26.28
N PHE A 278 -5.93 -21.87 -25.79
CA PHE A 278 -5.40 -22.72 -24.73
C PHE A 278 -4.86 -24.01 -25.38
N GLU A 279 -3.56 -24.23 -25.27
CA GLU A 279 -2.88 -25.41 -25.80
C GLU A 279 -2.25 -26.19 -24.64
N ALA A 280 -2.86 -27.31 -24.24
CA ALA A 280 -2.45 -28.09 -23.07
C ALA A 280 -2.44 -27.26 -21.76
N GLU A 281 -1.26 -26.98 -21.21
CA GLU A 281 -1.04 -26.20 -19.98
C GLU A 281 -0.49 -24.79 -20.29
N GLU A 282 -0.73 -24.29 -21.50
CA GLU A 282 -0.23 -23.00 -21.95
C GLU A 282 -1.36 -22.10 -22.48
N LEU A 283 -1.23 -20.81 -22.15
CA LEU A 283 -1.95 -19.71 -22.79
C LEU A 283 -1.15 -19.25 -24.02
N VAL A 284 -1.75 -19.33 -25.20
CA VAL A 284 -1.15 -18.87 -26.45
C VAL A 284 -1.85 -17.60 -26.91
N VAL A 285 -1.08 -16.52 -27.03
CA VAL A 285 -1.56 -15.22 -27.52
C VAL A 285 -0.94 -14.98 -28.89
N THR A 286 -1.78 -14.86 -29.92
CA THR A 286 -1.34 -14.55 -31.29
C THR A 286 -1.83 -13.16 -31.66
N VAL A 287 -0.92 -12.26 -32.03
CA VAL A 287 -1.23 -10.88 -32.46
C VAL A 287 -0.49 -10.59 -33.75
N GLY A 288 -1.22 -10.33 -34.84
CA GLY A 288 -0.63 -10.19 -36.17
C GLY A 288 0.12 -11.45 -36.60
N ASN A 289 1.45 -11.34 -36.74
CA ASN A 289 2.34 -12.46 -37.10
C ASN A 289 3.16 -12.98 -35.91
N GLU A 290 2.96 -12.43 -34.72
CA GLU A 290 3.68 -12.80 -33.51
C GLU A 290 2.85 -13.76 -32.67
N ARG A 291 3.53 -14.67 -31.99
CA ARG A 291 2.95 -15.70 -31.13
C ARG A 291 3.73 -15.74 -29.83
N PHE A 292 3.02 -15.56 -28.73
CA PHE A 292 3.54 -15.58 -27.37
C PHE A 292 2.87 -16.71 -26.61
N THR A 293 3.62 -17.33 -25.69
CA THR A 293 3.18 -18.51 -24.94
C THR A 293 3.49 -18.29 -23.47
N TYR A 294 2.52 -18.54 -22.59
CA TYR A 294 2.65 -18.41 -21.15
C TYR A 294 2.20 -19.70 -20.47
N GLY A 295 3.03 -20.24 -19.57
CA GLY A 295 2.69 -21.45 -18.82
C GLY A 295 1.64 -21.16 -17.75
N LEU A 296 0.57 -21.96 -17.70
CA LEU A 296 -0.50 -21.82 -16.71
C LEU A 296 -0.07 -22.22 -15.29
N GLU A 297 1.05 -22.93 -15.15
CA GLU A 297 1.67 -23.19 -13.84
C GLU A 297 2.37 -21.94 -13.26
N GLU A 298 2.76 -21.00 -14.12
CA GLU A 298 3.53 -19.80 -13.73
C GLU A 298 2.65 -18.55 -13.65
N CYS A 299 1.51 -18.53 -14.34
CA CYS A 299 0.61 -17.39 -14.36
C CYS A 299 -0.86 -17.78 -14.47
N ASN A 300 -1.72 -17.04 -13.78
CA ASN A 300 -3.16 -17.13 -13.96
C ASN A 300 -3.57 -16.14 -15.06
N PRO A 301 -4.17 -16.58 -16.19
CA PRO A 301 -4.53 -15.72 -17.32
C PRO A 301 -5.46 -14.56 -16.97
N ILE A 302 -6.25 -14.68 -15.89
CA ILE A 302 -7.11 -13.61 -15.39
C ILE A 302 -6.29 -12.37 -15.01
N GLN A 303 -5.05 -12.55 -14.54
CA GLN A 303 -4.11 -11.47 -14.20
C GLN A 303 -3.70 -10.62 -15.41
N PHE A 304 -3.99 -11.04 -16.64
CA PHE A 304 -3.72 -10.23 -17.82
C PHE A 304 -4.89 -9.38 -18.27
N ILE A 305 -6.05 -9.45 -17.59
CA ILE A 305 -7.23 -8.66 -17.95
C ILE A 305 -7.29 -7.36 -17.14
N TYR A 306 -7.35 -6.25 -17.87
CA TYR A 306 -7.40 -4.89 -17.33
C TYR A 306 -8.52 -4.09 -17.98
N THR A 307 -8.90 -2.98 -17.36
CA THR A 307 -9.87 -2.00 -17.88
C THR A 307 -9.36 -0.56 -17.69
N ASP A 308 -9.96 0.40 -18.38
CA ASP A 308 -9.72 1.84 -18.22
C ASP A 308 -10.75 2.51 -17.28
N VAL A 309 -11.68 1.73 -16.72
CA VAL A 309 -12.70 2.20 -15.79
C VAL A 309 -12.40 1.69 -14.39
N TYR A 310 -12.26 2.62 -13.43
CA TYR A 310 -12.22 2.24 -12.02
C TYR A 310 -13.64 1.91 -11.53
N GLU A 311 -13.79 0.74 -10.92
CA GLU A 311 -14.97 0.36 -10.15
C GLU A 311 -14.53 -0.03 -8.74
N ASP A 312 -15.17 0.56 -7.73
CA ASP A 312 -14.95 0.16 -6.34
C ASP A 312 -15.49 -1.28 -6.15
N PRO A 313 -14.63 -2.26 -5.86
CA PRO A 313 -15.03 -3.66 -5.69
C PRO A 313 -15.99 -3.86 -4.51
N TYR A 314 -16.05 -2.90 -3.58
CA TYR A 314 -16.87 -2.93 -2.38
C TYR A 314 -17.92 -1.82 -2.37
N ALA A 315 -18.31 -1.31 -3.54
CA ALA A 315 -19.33 -0.27 -3.66
C ALA A 315 -20.65 -0.65 -2.95
N GLU A 316 -21.03 -1.93 -2.98
CA GLU A 316 -22.23 -2.47 -2.32
C GLU A 316 -22.16 -2.31 -0.78
N ALA A 317 -20.96 -2.33 -0.20
CA ALA A 317 -20.74 -2.08 1.22
C ALA A 317 -21.11 -0.65 1.64
N ASN A 318 -21.26 0.26 0.68
CA ASN A 318 -21.65 1.65 0.89
C ASN A 318 -23.15 1.92 0.62
N GLU A 319 -23.91 0.91 0.20
CA GLU A 319 -25.35 1.05 0.03
C GLU A 319 -26.08 1.14 1.37
N PRO A 320 -26.94 2.15 1.57
CA PRO A 320 -27.58 2.40 2.84
C PRO A 320 -28.51 1.25 3.24
N VAL A 321 -28.39 0.80 4.48
CA VAL A 321 -29.32 -0.15 5.09
C VAL A 321 -30.58 0.59 5.56
N PRO A 322 -31.79 0.04 5.32
CA PRO A 322 -33.04 0.62 5.83
C PRO A 322 -33.01 0.86 7.34
N THR A 323 -33.56 1.99 7.79
CA THR A 323 -33.48 2.42 9.19
C THR A 323 -34.05 1.41 10.19
N ASP A 324 -35.09 0.67 9.79
CA ASP A 324 -35.74 -0.37 10.59
C ASP A 324 -34.94 -1.66 10.70
N GLU A 325 -33.97 -1.87 9.81
CA GLU A 325 -33.09 -3.04 9.79
C GLU A 325 -31.70 -2.76 10.38
N LEU A 326 -31.30 -1.48 10.46
CA LEU A 326 -29.95 -1.04 10.87
C LEU A 326 -29.44 -1.67 12.17
N GLU A 327 -30.28 -1.72 13.20
CA GLU A 327 -29.86 -2.24 14.51
C GLU A 327 -29.59 -3.74 14.46
N GLN A 328 -30.39 -4.48 13.69
CA GLN A 328 -30.19 -5.91 13.48
C GLN A 328 -28.95 -6.15 12.63
N ALA A 329 -28.79 -5.37 11.55
CA ALA A 329 -27.68 -5.46 10.64
C ALA A 329 -26.33 -5.20 11.33
N ALA A 330 -26.23 -4.14 12.13
CA ALA A 330 -25.00 -3.78 12.83
C ALA A 330 -24.56 -4.81 13.90
N LEU A 331 -25.50 -5.59 14.43
CA LEU A 331 -25.27 -6.63 15.43
C LEU A 331 -25.29 -8.05 14.84
N SER A 332 -25.31 -8.17 13.50
CA SER A 332 -25.32 -9.44 12.79
C SER A 332 -23.94 -10.09 12.76
N ASP A 333 -23.90 -11.42 12.65
CA ASP A 333 -22.69 -12.19 12.34
C ASP A 333 -22.35 -12.18 10.83
N GLU A 334 -23.28 -11.72 9.99
CA GLU A 334 -23.08 -11.54 8.55
C GLU A 334 -22.27 -10.25 8.29
N LEU A 335 -20.96 -10.42 8.07
CA LEU A 335 -19.98 -9.34 7.97
C LEU A 335 -20.37 -8.26 6.96
N GLU A 336 -20.83 -8.63 5.77
CA GLU A 336 -21.20 -7.67 4.72
C GLU A 336 -22.36 -6.76 5.18
N TRP A 337 -23.36 -7.36 5.83
CA TRP A 337 -24.52 -6.61 6.31
C TRP A 337 -24.16 -5.73 7.50
N GLN A 338 -23.28 -6.22 8.36
CA GLN A 338 -22.71 -5.45 9.47
C GLN A 338 -21.93 -4.23 8.95
N VAL A 339 -21.00 -4.41 8.00
CA VAL A 339 -20.21 -3.33 7.41
C VAL A 339 -21.12 -2.26 6.78
N ARG A 340 -22.13 -2.68 6.01
CA ARG A 340 -23.11 -1.75 5.42
C ARG A 340 -23.85 -0.92 6.48
N ALA A 341 -24.25 -1.55 7.58
CA ALA A 341 -24.95 -0.86 8.65
C ALA A 341 -24.05 0.18 9.34
N TRP A 342 -22.80 -0.16 9.63
CA TRP A 342 -21.81 0.77 10.18
C TRP A 342 -21.51 1.92 9.22
N ASN A 343 -21.31 1.65 7.94
CA ASN A 343 -21.13 2.70 6.92
C ASN A 343 -22.34 3.62 6.80
N THR A 344 -23.56 3.07 6.91
CA THR A 344 -24.80 3.86 6.91
C THR A 344 -24.88 4.80 8.11
N MET A 345 -24.53 4.30 9.30
CA MET A 345 -24.47 5.09 10.54
C MET A 345 -23.38 6.15 10.50
N TYR A 346 -22.19 5.81 10.01
CA TYR A 346 -21.05 6.71 9.86
C TYR A 346 -21.37 7.93 8.98
N ARG A 347 -22.08 7.70 7.87
CA ARG A 347 -22.48 8.75 6.92
C ARG A 347 -23.62 9.63 7.41
N ASN A 348 -24.48 9.14 8.31
CA ASN A 348 -25.68 9.84 8.78
C ASN A 348 -25.78 9.87 10.32
N PRO A 349 -24.74 10.34 11.04
CA PRO A 349 -24.64 10.18 12.49
C PRO A 349 -25.78 10.92 13.22
N GLN A 350 -26.10 12.14 12.79
CA GLN A 350 -27.13 12.97 13.43
C GLN A 350 -28.55 12.37 13.29
N GLU A 351 -28.88 11.82 12.12
CA GLU A 351 -30.21 11.26 11.86
C GLU A 351 -30.41 9.90 12.55
N LEU A 352 -29.32 9.18 12.78
CA LEU A 352 -29.32 7.81 13.31
C LEU A 352 -28.84 7.74 14.77
N ALA A 353 -28.69 8.88 15.45
CA ALA A 353 -28.14 8.97 16.81
C ALA A 353 -28.80 7.99 17.81
N ASP A 354 -30.12 7.86 17.76
CA ASP A 354 -30.86 6.94 18.63
C ASP A 354 -30.51 5.46 18.36
N ILE A 355 -30.27 5.09 17.10
CA ILE A 355 -29.90 3.73 16.71
C ILE A 355 -28.45 3.45 17.08
N ILE A 356 -27.54 4.39 16.75
CA ILE A 356 -26.11 4.32 17.05
C ILE A 356 -25.89 4.07 18.54
N ASN A 357 -26.55 4.85 19.41
CA ASN A 357 -26.43 4.66 20.85
C ASN A 357 -26.94 3.29 21.32
N ARG A 358 -28.04 2.78 20.74
CA ARG A 358 -28.55 1.44 21.10
C ARG A 358 -27.60 0.33 20.65
N VAL A 359 -27.04 0.43 19.44
CA VAL A 359 -26.05 -0.53 18.91
C VAL A 359 -24.80 -0.52 19.77
N LEU A 360 -24.21 0.65 20.02
CA LEU A 360 -22.99 0.79 20.84
C LEU A 360 -23.16 0.30 22.28
N LEU A 361 -24.35 0.45 22.86
CA LEU A 361 -24.62 -0.15 24.17
C LEU A 361 -24.64 -1.67 24.14
N LYS A 362 -25.15 -2.28 23.06
CA LYS A 362 -25.31 -3.73 22.91
C LYS A 362 -24.08 -4.46 22.42
N ILE A 363 -23.22 -3.82 21.63
CA ILE A 363 -22.05 -4.47 21.05
C ILE A 363 -21.05 -4.87 22.14
N GLU A 364 -20.49 -6.07 22.03
CA GLU A 364 -19.41 -6.52 22.90
C GLU A 364 -18.07 -6.13 22.28
N MET A 365 -17.17 -5.59 23.10
CA MET A 365 -15.83 -5.22 22.68
C MET A 365 -14.94 -6.46 22.75
N THR A 366 -14.31 -6.78 21.63
CA THR A 366 -13.37 -7.89 21.48
C THR A 366 -12.07 -7.34 20.91
N GLU A 367 -10.97 -8.08 21.05
CA GLU A 367 -9.68 -7.72 20.44
C GLU A 367 -9.81 -7.55 18.91
N GLU A 368 -10.68 -8.34 18.27
CA GLU A 368 -10.91 -8.30 16.83
C GLU A 368 -11.62 -7.02 16.35
N ASN A 369 -12.50 -6.42 17.17
CA ASN A 369 -13.30 -5.25 16.78
C ASN A 369 -12.89 -3.95 17.46
N GLU A 370 -11.93 -3.99 18.39
CA GLU A 370 -11.46 -2.84 19.17
C GLU A 370 -11.04 -1.66 18.30
N MET A 371 -10.17 -1.89 17.30
CA MET A 371 -9.69 -0.84 16.41
C MET A 371 -10.83 -0.19 15.62
N ILE A 372 -11.75 -1.00 15.10
CA ILE A 372 -12.89 -0.52 14.31
C ILE A 372 -13.85 0.29 15.20
N LEU A 373 -14.14 -0.21 16.41
CA LEU A 373 -14.98 0.49 17.37
C LEU A 373 -14.35 1.81 17.82
N ASN A 374 -13.04 1.86 18.00
CA ASN A 374 -12.31 3.09 18.29
C ASN A 374 -12.59 4.16 17.21
N VAL A 375 -12.42 3.82 15.92
CA VAL A 375 -12.69 4.74 14.81
C VAL A 375 -14.13 5.26 14.82
N TYR A 376 -15.12 4.36 14.92
CA TYR A 376 -16.52 4.77 14.90
C TYR A 376 -16.92 5.59 16.12
N THR A 377 -16.50 5.18 17.31
CA THR A 377 -16.86 5.87 18.56
C THR A 377 -16.26 7.27 18.64
N ASN A 378 -15.03 7.46 18.17
CA ASN A 378 -14.42 8.79 18.07
C ASN A 378 -15.15 9.70 17.08
N HIS A 379 -15.44 9.21 15.87
CA HIS A 379 -16.24 9.97 14.90
C HIS A 379 -17.60 10.41 15.47
N PHE A 380 -18.33 9.50 16.13
CA PHE A 380 -19.62 9.82 16.74
C PHE A 380 -19.52 10.73 17.97
N TYR A 381 -18.41 10.67 18.69
CA TYR A 381 -18.13 11.58 19.81
C TYR A 381 -17.87 13.00 19.30
N GLU A 382 -17.07 13.15 18.24
CA GLU A 382 -16.81 14.44 17.58
C GLU A 382 -18.10 15.06 17.00
N GLU A 383 -18.99 14.22 16.46
CA GLU A 383 -20.32 14.61 16.00
C GLU A 383 -21.29 14.97 17.16
N GLY A 384 -20.91 14.70 18.42
CA GLY A 384 -21.69 15.10 19.60
C GLY A 384 -22.99 14.33 19.80
N ILE A 385 -23.12 13.14 19.23
CA ILE A 385 -24.37 12.34 19.25
C ILE A 385 -24.42 11.27 20.36
N LEU A 386 -23.30 11.02 21.04
CA LEU A 386 -23.20 9.94 22.03
C LEU A 386 -23.82 10.34 23.37
N THR A 387 -24.57 9.40 23.96
CA THR A 387 -25.13 9.53 25.30
C THR A 387 -24.07 9.28 26.38
N GLU A 388 -24.28 9.82 27.59
CA GLU A 388 -23.37 9.64 28.72
C GLU A 388 -23.03 8.16 29.00
N ALA A 389 -24.01 7.25 28.83
CA ALA A 389 -23.81 5.82 29.04
C ALA A 389 -22.85 5.18 28.02
N VAL A 390 -22.88 5.63 26.76
CA VAL A 390 -21.96 5.15 25.72
C VAL A 390 -20.58 5.76 25.92
N ILE A 391 -20.51 7.04 26.27
CA ILE A 391 -19.24 7.73 26.58
C ILE A 391 -18.52 7.02 27.72
N GLU A 392 -19.22 6.68 28.81
CA GLU A 392 -18.59 5.97 29.93
C GLU A 392 -18.12 4.56 29.53
N LYS A 393 -18.87 3.87 28.65
CA LYS A 393 -18.49 2.53 28.16
C LYS A 393 -17.21 2.55 27.32
N PHE A 394 -17.04 3.55 26.47
CA PHE A 394 -15.93 3.65 25.50
C PHE A 394 -14.88 4.70 25.87
N LYS A 395 -14.87 5.15 27.13
CA LYS A 395 -14.00 6.22 27.63
C LYS A 395 -12.51 6.00 27.36
N ALA A 396 -12.06 4.75 27.27
CA ALA A 396 -10.67 4.40 26.98
C ALA A 396 -10.24 4.72 25.55
N PHE A 397 -11.18 4.85 24.60
CA PHE A 397 -10.89 5.15 23.20
C PHE A 397 -11.10 6.61 22.81
N MET A 398 -11.73 7.40 23.68
CA MET A 398 -12.07 8.79 23.37
C MET A 398 -10.90 9.72 23.70
N GLU A 399 -10.38 10.38 22.68
CA GLU A 399 -9.36 11.44 22.79
C GLU A 399 -9.95 12.85 22.75
#